data_AF-A0A962PDJ2-F1
#
_entry.id   AF-A0A962PDJ2-F1
#
_cell.length_a   1.000
_cell.length_b   1.000
_cell.length_c   1.000
_cell.angle_alpha   90.00
_cell.angle_beta   90.00
_cell.angle_gamma   90.00
#
_symmetry.space_group_name_H-M   'P 1'
#
loop_
_entity.id
_entity.type
_entity.pdbx_description
1 polymer ?
#
loop_
_entity_poly.entity_id
_entity_poly.type
_entity_poly.pdbx_seq_one_letter_code
_entity_poly.pdbx_strand_id
1 'polypeptide(L)'
;WGWRTLSPSEPFTGGREYSDEENRKYMIVLTDGNNTYGTSSSYMNGSTYAPWGYEKHDRIEAGLTNADLAGTIYAGQNLNTYEKKMNAHTLQTCNNAKAAGVTIFTIAFDVSNGSSVKQMLDACAGSGIVDGEPVMANGNFYFDVNGAGIQDAMASIATQISDIRIMK
;
A
#
# COMPACT_ATOMS: atom_id res chain seq x y z
N TRP A 1 -4.73 5.33 -6.30
CA TRP A 1 -4.67 5.60 -7.75
C TRP A 1 -3.48 4.91 -8.42
N GLY A 2 -2.31 4.78 -7.78
CA GLY A 2 -1.12 4.13 -8.38
C GLY A 2 -1.40 2.75 -9.02
N TRP A 3 -2.05 1.83 -8.30
CA TRP A 3 -2.38 0.51 -8.86
C TRP A 3 -3.27 0.57 -10.12
N ARG A 4 -4.14 1.59 -10.26
CA ARG A 4 -5.02 1.75 -11.44
C ARG A 4 -4.25 2.03 -12.73
N THR A 5 -3.02 2.57 -12.66
CA THR A 5 -2.20 2.78 -13.86
C THR A 5 -1.55 1.49 -14.35
N LEU A 6 -1.49 0.46 -13.49
CA LEU A 6 -1.01 -0.88 -13.83
C LEU A 6 -2.14 -1.82 -14.28
N SER A 7 -3.38 -1.49 -13.95
CA SER A 7 -4.58 -2.25 -14.33
C SER A 7 -4.91 -2.09 -15.81
N PRO A 8 -5.44 -3.12 -16.49
CA PRO A 8 -6.00 -2.99 -17.85
C PRO A 8 -7.36 -2.29 -17.87
N SER A 9 -8.03 -2.17 -16.72
CA SER A 9 -9.38 -1.61 -16.61
C SER A 9 -9.40 -0.08 -16.64
N GLU A 10 -10.55 0.51 -16.98
CA GLU A 10 -10.81 1.94 -16.79
C GLU A 10 -10.43 2.44 -15.37
N PRO A 11 -9.98 3.71 -15.22
CA PRO A 11 -9.95 4.76 -16.24
C PRO A 11 -8.68 4.78 -17.11
N PHE A 12 -7.69 3.93 -16.83
CA PHE A 12 -6.44 3.86 -17.60
C PHE A 12 -6.32 2.48 -18.25
N THR A 13 -6.70 2.36 -19.52
CA THR A 13 -6.77 1.06 -20.21
C THR A 13 -5.47 0.66 -20.93
N GLY A 14 -4.35 1.33 -20.62
CA GLY A 14 -3.05 1.08 -21.25
C GLY A 14 -2.24 -0.04 -20.60
N GLY A 15 -2.66 -0.53 -19.42
CA GLY A 15 -2.01 -1.66 -18.76
C GLY A 15 -2.28 -2.97 -19.50
N ARG A 16 -1.26 -3.81 -19.64
CA ARG A 16 -1.44 -5.22 -20.06
C ARG A 16 -2.28 -5.98 -19.03
N GLU A 17 -2.87 -7.10 -19.44
CA GLU A 17 -3.57 -8.02 -18.55
C GLU A 17 -2.70 -8.48 -17.37
N TYR A 18 -3.31 -8.78 -16.23
CA TYR A 18 -2.60 -9.33 -15.07
C TYR A 18 -2.09 -10.76 -15.31
N SER A 19 -2.75 -11.50 -16.21
CA SER A 19 -2.40 -12.87 -16.57
C SER A 19 -1.34 -12.97 -17.69
N ASP A 20 -0.80 -11.85 -18.17
CA ASP A 20 0.28 -11.87 -19.16
C ASP A 20 1.59 -12.27 -18.46
N GLU A 21 1.98 -13.54 -18.60
CA GLU A 21 3.19 -14.14 -18.00
C GLU A 21 4.49 -13.44 -18.45
N GLU A 22 4.48 -12.75 -19.60
CA GLU A 22 5.62 -11.97 -20.08
C GLU A 22 5.68 -10.56 -19.48
N ASN A 23 4.67 -10.15 -18.71
CA ASN A 23 4.55 -8.82 -18.12
C ASN A 23 4.44 -8.85 -16.59
N ARG A 24 5.58 -8.70 -15.92
CA ARG A 24 5.63 -8.54 -14.46
C ARG A 24 5.32 -7.11 -14.04
N LYS A 25 4.49 -6.94 -13.02
CA LYS A 25 4.05 -5.64 -12.51
C LYS A 25 4.62 -5.39 -11.11
N TYR A 26 5.20 -4.21 -10.92
CA TYR A 26 5.80 -3.80 -9.66
C TYR A 26 5.24 -2.44 -9.23
N MET A 27 5.05 -2.25 -7.93
CA MET A 27 4.69 -0.97 -7.33
C MET A 27 5.69 -0.64 -6.22
N ILE A 28 6.14 0.62 -6.18
CA ILE A 28 6.95 1.14 -5.08
C ILE A 28 6.08 2.16 -4.35
N VAL A 29 5.80 1.93 -3.08
CA VAL A 29 5.02 2.83 -2.22
C VAL A 29 5.98 3.50 -1.25
N LEU A 30 6.01 4.82 -1.23
CA LEU A 30 6.89 5.59 -0.37
C LEU A 30 6.09 6.64 0.40
N THR A 31 6.44 6.84 1.66
CA THR A 31 5.94 7.98 2.45
C THR A 31 7.02 8.52 3.37
N ASP A 32 6.93 9.82 3.66
CA ASP A 32 7.76 10.54 4.62
C ASP A 32 7.05 10.79 5.97
N GLY A 33 5.85 10.22 6.16
CA GLY A 33 5.06 10.48 7.36
C GLY A 33 3.85 9.58 7.51
N ASN A 34 3.02 9.92 8.49
CA ASN A 34 1.77 9.18 8.73
C ASN A 34 0.69 9.59 7.74
N ASN A 35 -0.27 8.69 7.51
CA ASN A 35 -1.51 9.07 6.86
C ASN A 35 -2.26 10.10 7.72
N THR A 36 -2.59 11.25 7.13
CA THR A 36 -3.25 12.37 7.82
C THR A 36 -4.63 12.68 7.24
N TYR A 37 -5.56 13.07 8.11
CA TYR A 37 -6.90 13.48 7.74
C TYR A 37 -7.25 14.75 8.52
N GLY A 38 -7.38 15.86 7.79
CA GLY A 38 -7.53 17.19 8.38
C GLY A 38 -8.89 17.40 9.02
N THR A 39 -9.08 16.94 10.26
CA THR A 39 -10.30 17.15 11.04
C THR A 39 -10.18 18.35 11.97
N SER A 40 -11.29 19.04 12.19
CA SER A 40 -11.41 20.10 13.20
C SER A 40 -12.88 20.33 13.52
N SER A 41 -13.18 20.56 14.80
CA SER A 41 -14.51 21.00 15.24
C SER A 41 -14.93 22.34 14.63
N SER A 42 -13.97 23.15 14.18
CA SER A 42 -14.22 24.44 13.53
C SER A 42 -14.59 24.32 12.05
N TYR A 43 -14.42 23.14 11.43
CA TYR A 43 -14.83 22.92 10.05
C TYR A 43 -16.32 22.59 9.99
N MET A 44 -17.08 23.31 9.16
CA MET A 44 -18.52 23.08 8.98
C MET A 44 -18.86 21.62 8.62
N ASN A 45 -17.94 20.93 7.94
CA ASN A 45 -18.09 19.52 7.54
C ASN A 45 -17.18 18.57 8.33
N GLY A 46 -16.69 18.99 9.50
CA GLY A 46 -15.83 18.20 10.40
C GLY A 46 -14.41 17.97 9.90
N SER A 47 -14.17 18.11 8.59
CA SER A 47 -12.85 18.01 7.97
C SER A 47 -12.67 18.98 6.79
N THR A 48 -11.43 19.13 6.35
CA THR A 48 -11.13 19.54 4.97
C THR A 48 -11.59 18.46 4.00
N TYR A 49 -11.72 18.80 2.71
CA TYR A 49 -12.05 17.82 1.69
C TYR A 49 -10.84 16.91 1.43
N ALA A 50 -11.04 15.60 1.55
CA ALA A 50 -10.00 14.57 1.38
C ALA A 50 -10.42 13.54 0.31
N PRO A 51 -9.57 12.55 -0.05
CA PRO A 51 -9.94 11.51 -1.03
C PRO A 51 -11.21 10.72 -0.68
N TRP A 52 -11.53 10.61 0.61
CA TRP A 52 -12.76 10.00 1.12
C TRP A 52 -13.89 11.02 1.33
N GLY A 53 -13.76 12.25 0.83
CA GLY A 53 -14.74 13.32 0.99
C GLY A 53 -14.60 14.06 2.32
N TYR A 54 -15.74 14.46 2.88
CA TYR A 54 -15.81 15.09 4.20
C TYR A 54 -16.11 14.06 5.28
N GLU A 55 -15.60 14.31 6.49
CA GLU A 55 -15.84 13.49 7.68
C GLU A 55 -17.33 13.20 7.91
N LYS A 56 -18.19 14.21 7.87
CA LYS A 56 -19.65 14.07 8.05
C LYS A 56 -20.37 13.09 7.10
N HIS A 57 -19.72 12.60 6.05
CA HIS A 57 -20.31 11.67 5.10
C HIS A 57 -19.96 10.21 5.37
N ASP A 58 -19.14 9.92 6.39
CA ASP A 58 -18.74 8.57 6.83
C ASP A 58 -18.19 7.65 5.72
N ARG A 59 -17.78 8.22 4.59
CA ARG A 59 -17.27 7.46 3.44
C ARG A 59 -15.98 6.73 3.77
N ILE A 60 -15.19 7.25 4.71
CA ILE A 60 -13.97 6.59 5.18
C ILE A 60 -14.28 5.34 6.02
N GLU A 61 -15.49 5.20 6.55
CA GLU A 61 -15.92 4.01 7.31
C GLU A 61 -16.28 2.84 6.39
N ALA A 62 -16.62 3.10 5.12
CA ALA A 62 -17.00 2.07 4.18
C ALA A 62 -15.86 1.06 3.98
N GLY A 63 -16.17 -0.25 3.95
CA GLY A 63 -15.15 -1.28 3.73
C GLY A 63 -14.21 -1.54 4.91
N LEU A 64 -14.54 -1.07 6.12
CA LEU A 64 -13.77 -1.28 7.35
C LEU A 64 -14.50 -2.18 8.37
N THR A 65 -15.39 -3.07 7.91
CA THR A 65 -16.02 -4.03 8.82
C THR A 65 -15.01 -5.11 9.25
N ASN A 66 -15.30 -5.82 10.34
CA ASN A 66 -14.47 -6.95 10.77
C ASN A 66 -14.30 -8.02 9.68
N ALA A 67 -15.29 -8.19 8.80
CA ALA A 67 -15.20 -9.11 7.67
C ALA A 67 -14.25 -8.58 6.58
N ASP A 68 -14.32 -7.29 6.26
CA ASP A 68 -13.42 -6.66 5.27
C ASP A 68 -11.96 -6.70 5.71
N LEU A 69 -11.72 -6.62 7.03
CA LEU A 69 -10.39 -6.59 7.63
C LEU A 69 -9.85 -7.98 8.01
N ALA A 70 -10.61 -9.04 7.77
CA ALA A 70 -10.21 -10.40 8.11
C ALA A 70 -8.87 -10.76 7.45
N GLY A 71 -7.96 -11.37 8.21
CA GLY A 71 -6.62 -11.73 7.72
C GLY A 71 -5.63 -10.58 7.60
N THR A 72 -6.01 -9.35 7.99
CA THR A 72 -5.10 -8.20 8.05
C THR A 72 -4.64 -7.91 9.48
N ILE A 73 -3.60 -7.07 9.63
CA ILE A 73 -3.15 -6.59 10.95
C ILE A 73 -4.20 -5.73 11.68
N TYR A 74 -5.28 -5.32 11.00
CA TYR A 74 -6.38 -4.54 11.56
C TYR A 74 -7.59 -5.38 11.98
N ALA A 75 -7.56 -6.70 11.77
CA ALA A 75 -8.63 -7.60 12.20
C ALA A 75 -8.87 -7.48 13.72
N GLY A 76 -10.10 -7.16 14.13
CA GLY A 76 -10.47 -7.00 15.54
C GLY A 76 -9.85 -5.79 16.24
N GLN A 77 -9.16 -4.90 15.53
CA GLN A 77 -8.60 -3.68 16.09
C GLN A 77 -9.68 -2.60 16.20
N ASN A 78 -9.55 -1.74 17.22
CA ASN A 78 -10.35 -0.53 17.30
C ASN A 78 -9.75 0.57 16.40
N LEU A 79 -10.45 0.89 15.31
CA LEU A 79 -10.10 1.95 14.34
C LEU A 79 -10.66 3.32 14.77
N ASN A 80 -10.35 3.75 15.99
CA ASN A 80 -10.86 5.01 16.55
C ASN A 80 -10.17 6.29 16.03
N THR A 81 -9.18 6.18 15.15
CA THR A 81 -8.49 7.33 14.56
C THR A 81 -8.53 7.27 13.04
N TYR A 82 -8.60 8.44 12.40
CA TYR A 82 -8.55 8.53 10.93
C TYR A 82 -7.26 7.96 10.35
N GLU A 83 -6.12 8.13 11.04
CA GLU A 83 -4.84 7.51 10.65
C GLU A 83 -4.99 5.99 10.49
N LYS A 84 -5.56 5.30 11.49
CA LYS A 84 -5.77 3.84 11.44
C LYS A 84 -6.74 3.44 10.33
N LYS A 85 -7.81 4.20 10.11
CA LYS A 85 -8.77 3.96 9.02
C LYS A 85 -8.10 4.06 7.65
N MET A 86 -7.31 5.11 7.42
CA MET A 86 -6.56 5.27 6.17
C MET A 86 -5.50 4.19 5.98
N ASN A 87 -4.81 3.79 7.06
CA ASN A 87 -3.85 2.69 6.99
C ASN A 87 -4.54 1.36 6.61
N ALA A 88 -5.72 1.08 7.18
CA ALA A 88 -6.50 -0.10 6.84
C ALA A 88 -6.92 -0.10 5.36
N HIS A 89 -7.42 1.02 4.85
CA HIS A 89 -7.73 1.22 3.43
C HIS A 89 -6.52 1.03 2.51
N THR A 90 -5.36 1.54 2.95
CA THR A 90 -4.11 1.41 2.19
C THR A 90 -3.70 -0.06 2.13
N LEU A 91 -3.72 -0.76 3.26
CA LEU A 91 -3.39 -2.18 3.31
C LEU A 91 -4.36 -3.03 2.49
N GLN A 92 -5.66 -2.73 2.51
CA GLN A 92 -6.64 -3.42 1.68
C GLN A 92 -6.32 -3.24 0.18
N THR A 93 -5.92 -2.03 -0.23
CA THR A 93 -5.48 -1.77 -1.60
C THR A 93 -4.21 -2.56 -1.94
N CYS A 94 -3.25 -2.64 -1.03
CA CYS A 94 -2.04 -3.45 -1.22
C CYS A 94 -2.36 -4.93 -1.38
N ASN A 95 -3.26 -5.48 -0.55
CA ASN A 95 -3.66 -6.88 -0.61
C ASN A 95 -4.38 -7.20 -1.93
N ASN A 96 -5.27 -6.32 -2.38
CA ASN A 96 -5.94 -6.47 -3.67
C ASN A 96 -4.93 -6.44 -4.83
N ALA A 97 -3.93 -5.56 -4.78
CA ALA A 97 -2.88 -5.49 -5.79
C ALA A 97 -1.98 -6.74 -5.79
N LYS A 98 -1.57 -7.25 -4.61
CA LYS A 98 -0.81 -8.49 -4.48
C LYS A 98 -1.59 -9.70 -4.99
N ALA A 99 -2.88 -9.79 -4.68
CA ALA A 99 -3.77 -10.83 -5.19
C ALA A 99 -3.91 -10.81 -6.72
N ALA A 100 -3.75 -9.64 -7.34
CA ALA A 100 -3.69 -9.49 -8.80
C ALA A 100 -2.28 -9.72 -9.39
N GLY A 101 -1.31 -10.22 -8.61
CA GLY A 101 0.04 -10.52 -9.08
C GLY A 101 1.00 -9.32 -9.10
N VAL A 102 0.65 -8.20 -8.47
CA VAL A 102 1.56 -7.05 -8.35
C VAL A 102 2.49 -7.23 -7.16
N THR A 103 3.80 -7.18 -7.40
CA THR A 103 4.81 -7.16 -6.33
C THR A 103 4.96 -5.73 -5.80
N ILE A 104 4.91 -5.55 -4.48
CA ILE A 104 4.92 -4.25 -3.82
C ILE A 104 6.18 -4.11 -2.97
N PHE A 105 6.99 -3.10 -3.28
CA PHE A 105 8.03 -2.59 -2.41
C PHE A 105 7.50 -1.38 -1.63
N THR A 106 7.86 -1.27 -0.36
CA THR A 106 7.43 -0.16 0.51
C THR A 106 8.64 0.52 1.16
N ILE A 107 8.59 1.85 1.26
CA ILE A 107 9.66 2.65 1.82
C ILE A 107 9.05 3.61 2.86
N ALA A 108 9.45 3.46 4.12
CA ALA A 108 9.23 4.45 5.17
C ALA A 108 10.46 5.37 5.22
N PHE A 109 10.31 6.62 4.80
CA PHE A 109 11.37 7.62 4.77
C PHE A 109 11.24 8.58 5.95
N ASP A 110 12.25 8.68 6.82
CA ASP A 110 12.24 9.60 7.99
C ASP A 110 11.00 9.45 8.90
N VAL A 111 10.32 8.30 8.85
CA VAL A 111 9.16 8.04 9.70
C VAL A 111 9.64 7.68 11.11
N SER A 112 8.97 8.23 12.13
CA SER A 112 9.29 7.93 13.52
C SER A 112 9.07 6.46 13.90
N ASN A 113 9.93 5.93 14.76
CA ASN A 113 9.77 4.59 15.32
C ASN A 113 8.46 4.46 16.11
N GLY A 114 7.80 3.31 15.99
CA GLY A 114 6.50 3.08 16.61
C GLY A 114 5.31 3.68 15.84
N SER A 115 5.54 4.40 14.73
CA SER A 115 4.44 4.83 13.86
C SER A 115 3.64 3.64 13.34
N SER A 116 2.31 3.78 13.35
CA SER A 116 1.41 2.77 12.81
C SER A 116 1.53 2.63 11.28
N VAL A 117 2.06 3.65 10.60
CA VAL A 117 2.30 3.62 9.15
C VAL A 117 3.44 2.64 8.80
N LYS A 118 4.46 2.48 9.66
CA LYS A 118 5.56 1.51 9.44
C LYS A 118 5.03 0.08 9.43
N GLN A 119 4.15 -0.25 10.39
CA GLN A 119 3.49 -1.56 10.45
C GLN A 119 2.60 -1.80 9.23
N MET A 120 1.89 -0.76 8.78
CA MET A 120 1.09 -0.83 7.56
C MET A 120 1.94 -1.06 6.32
N LEU A 121 3.07 -0.35 6.18
CA LEU A 121 3.98 -0.49 5.04
C LEU A 121 4.67 -1.84 5.03
N ASP A 122 5.08 -2.35 6.18
CA ASP A 122 5.65 -3.70 6.30
C ASP A 122 4.61 -4.76 5.85
N ALA A 123 3.38 -4.69 6.35
CA ALA A 123 2.30 -5.59 5.93
C ALA A 123 1.86 -5.41 4.45
N CYS A 124 1.97 -4.20 3.91
CA CYS A 124 1.67 -3.89 2.52
C CYS A 124 2.74 -4.47 1.58
N ALA A 125 4.01 -4.43 2.00
CA ALA A 125 5.14 -4.98 1.25
C ALA A 125 4.92 -6.47 0.96
N GLY A 126 5.53 -6.93 -0.13
CA GLY A 126 5.58 -8.34 -0.44
C GLY A 126 5.25 -8.65 -1.88
N SER A 127 5.39 -9.93 -2.18
CA SER A 127 5.29 -10.48 -3.51
C SER A 127 3.85 -10.70 -3.96
N GLY A 128 3.62 -10.52 -5.27
CA GLY A 128 2.42 -11.00 -5.93
C GLY A 128 2.46 -12.52 -6.12
N ILE A 129 1.30 -13.12 -6.39
CA ILE A 129 1.16 -14.54 -6.76
C ILE A 129 1.40 -14.69 -8.28
N VAL A 130 2.32 -15.58 -8.65
CA VAL A 130 2.52 -16.05 -10.05
C VAL A 130 2.53 -17.58 -10.01
N ASP A 131 1.75 -18.22 -10.87
CA ASP A 131 1.63 -19.68 -10.95
C ASP A 131 1.27 -20.37 -9.62
N GLY A 132 0.52 -19.67 -8.77
CA GLY A 132 0.11 -20.16 -7.44
C GLY A 132 1.15 -19.97 -6.34
N GLU A 133 2.34 -19.45 -6.66
CA GLU A 133 3.43 -19.26 -5.70
C GLU A 133 3.74 -17.76 -5.47
N PRO A 134 4.04 -17.34 -4.23
CA PRO A 134 4.53 -15.98 -3.97
C PRO A 134 5.90 -15.76 -4.63
N VAL A 135 6.02 -14.72 -5.47
CA VAL A 135 7.30 -14.38 -6.12
C VAL A 135 8.26 -13.73 -5.11
N MET A 136 8.95 -14.58 -4.35
CA MET A 136 9.86 -14.29 -3.23
C MET A 136 9.15 -14.09 -1.88
N ALA A 137 9.47 -14.98 -0.94
CA ALA A 137 9.17 -14.84 0.48
C ALA A 137 10.50 -14.76 1.24
N ASN A 138 10.79 -13.59 1.81
CA ASN A 138 11.51 -13.33 3.07
C ASN A 138 12.02 -11.88 3.08
N GLY A 139 11.51 -11.04 3.99
CA GLY A 139 12.15 -9.82 4.53
C GLY A 139 12.59 -8.67 3.61
N ASN A 140 12.45 -8.77 2.28
CA ASN A 140 13.22 -7.93 1.34
C ASN A 140 12.46 -6.76 0.70
N PHE A 141 11.15 -6.63 0.94
CA PHE A 141 10.30 -5.67 0.22
C PHE A 141 10.01 -4.37 0.98
N TYR A 142 10.28 -4.34 2.29
CA TYR A 142 10.08 -3.17 3.14
C TYR A 142 11.43 -2.54 3.49
N PHE A 143 11.52 -1.22 3.32
CA PHE A 143 12.71 -0.44 3.62
C PHE A 143 12.34 0.67 4.60
N ASP A 144 13.01 0.68 5.76
CA ASP A 144 12.92 1.75 6.74
C ASP A 144 14.21 2.57 6.69
N VAL A 145 14.14 3.77 6.13
CA VAL A 145 15.32 4.57 5.81
C VAL A 145 15.19 6.01 6.29
N ASN A 146 16.33 6.67 6.45
CA ASN A 146 16.41 8.07 6.82
C ASN A 146 17.46 8.81 5.98
N GLY A 147 17.35 10.13 5.88
CA GLY A 147 18.34 10.98 5.21
C GLY A 147 18.75 10.49 3.81
N ALA A 148 20.02 10.10 3.65
CA ALA A 148 20.53 9.64 2.35
C ALA A 148 20.14 8.20 1.97
N GLY A 149 19.58 7.41 2.90
CA GLY A 149 19.31 5.98 2.71
C GLY A 149 18.25 5.64 1.66
N ILE A 150 17.49 6.63 1.17
CA ILE A 150 16.52 6.44 0.09
C ILE A 150 17.18 5.98 -1.22
N GLN A 151 18.41 6.45 -1.51
CA GLN A 151 19.13 6.07 -2.72
C GLN A 151 19.53 4.58 -2.68
N ASP A 152 19.99 4.12 -1.51
CA ASP A 152 20.34 2.72 -1.28
C ASP A 152 19.11 1.81 -1.35
N ALA A 153 17.98 2.24 -0.79
CA ALA A 153 16.72 1.50 -0.91
C ALA A 153 16.29 1.34 -2.37
N MET A 154 16.30 2.43 -3.16
CA MET A 154 15.94 2.38 -4.57
C MET A 154 16.92 1.51 -5.38
N ALA A 155 18.21 1.58 -5.08
CA ALA A 155 19.22 0.72 -5.71
C ALA A 155 19.00 -0.76 -5.38
N SER A 156 18.67 -1.08 -4.12
CA SER A 156 18.32 -2.45 -3.70
C SER A 156 17.09 -2.97 -4.43
N ILE A 157 16.02 -2.15 -4.54
CA ILE A 157 14.81 -2.50 -5.28
C ILE A 157 15.13 -2.78 -6.75
N ALA A 158 15.95 -1.94 -7.40
CA ALA A 158 16.33 -2.12 -8.80
C ALA A 158 17.08 -3.45 -9.01
N THR A 159 18.01 -3.79 -8.12
CA THR A 159 18.72 -5.08 -8.14
C THR A 159 17.75 -6.25 -7.99
N GLN A 160 16.83 -6.20 -7.02
CA GLN A 160 15.84 -7.26 -6.82
C GLN A 160 14.93 -7.47 -8.03
N ILE A 161 14.45 -6.38 -8.66
CA ILE A 161 13.65 -6.46 -9.89
C ILE A 161 14.47 -7.08 -11.03
N SER A 162 15.76 -6.75 -11.13
CA SER A 162 16.66 -7.31 -12.14
C SER A 162 16.91 -8.81 -11.95
N ASP A 163 17.21 -9.24 -10.72
CA ASP A 163 17.47 -10.65 -10.41
C ASP A 163 16.24 -11.52 -10.70
N ILE A 164 15.07 -11.04 -10.29
CA ILE A 164 13.78 -11.69 -10.56
C ILE A 164 13.58 -11.88 -12.07
N ARG A 165 14.00 -10.91 -12.90
CA ARG A 165 13.89 -11.01 -14.37
C ARG A 165 14.74 -12.12 -14.98
N ILE A 166 15.85 -12.50 -14.35
CA ILE A 166 16.82 -13.48 -14.89
C ILE A 166 16.41 -14.93 -14.55
N MET A 167 15.67 -15.17 -13.47
CA MET A 167 15.26 -16.50 -13.00
C MET A 167 14.12 -17.15 -13.83
N LYS A 168 14.16 -17.09 -15.17
CA LYS A 168 13.21 -17.83 -16.03
C LYS A 168 13.58 -19.31 -16.15
#